data_AF-A0A3R7K2D2-F1
#
_entry.id   AF-A0A3R7K2D2-F1
#
_cell.length_a   1.000
_cell.length_b   1.000
_cell.length_c   1.000
_cell.angle_alpha   90.00
_cell.angle_beta   90.00
_cell.angle_gamma   90.00
#
_symmetry.space_group_name_H-M   'P 1'
#
loop_
_entity.id
_entity.type
_entity.pdbx_description
1 polymer ?
#
loop_
_entity_poly.entity_id
_entity_poly.type
_entity_poly.pdbx_seq_one_letter_code
_entity_poly.pdbx_strand_id
1 'polypeptide(L)'
;MLLRLYREMLRSASKLETYNFRSYFTRRVKEDFRKNKTLAEGSPEQQQALTLARQQADGLYRQMIITKLYPPDVKTVMESHHA
;
A
#
# COMPACT_ATOMS: atom_id res chain seq x y z
N MET A 1 16.97 5.96 -0.17
CA MET A 1 15.92 5.75 -1.20
C MET A 1 14.81 4.81 -0.73
N LEU A 2 15.13 3.66 -0.14
CA LEU A 2 14.17 2.66 0.40
C LEU A 2 13.13 3.23 1.39
N LEU A 3 13.59 3.97 2.41
CA LEU A 3 12.70 4.56 3.44
C LEU A 3 11.75 5.62 2.86
N ARG A 4 12.16 6.28 1.76
CA ARG A 4 11.30 7.26 1.08
C ARG A 4 10.15 6.56 0.38
N LEU A 5 10.46 5.52 -0.41
CA LEU A 5 9.44 4.70 -1.08
C LEU A 5 8.46 4.09 -0.06
N TYR A 6 8.99 3.52 1.03
CA TYR A 6 8.16 2.99 2.12
C TYR A 6 7.18 4.02 2.69
N ARG A 7 7.67 5.22 3.03
CA ARG A 7 6.84 6.31 3.55
C ARG A 7 5.82 6.79 2.52
N GLU A 8 6.20 6.90 1.26
CA GLU A 8 5.30 7.31 0.16
C GLU A 8 4.17 6.29 -0.04
N MET A 9 4.48 4.98 -0.03
CA MET A 9 3.47 3.92 -0.13
C MET A 9 2.52 3.93 1.07
N LEU A 10 3.03 4.09 2.29
CA LEU A 10 2.18 4.18 3.49
C LEU A 10 1.26 5.40 3.46
N ARG A 11 1.78 6.57 3.06
CA ARG A 11 0.95 7.78 2.90
C ARG A 11 -0.09 7.64 1.81
N SER A 12 0.21 6.91 0.74
CA SER A 12 -0.74 6.67 -0.35
C SER A 12 -1.83 5.70 0.10
N ALA A 13 -1.47 4.63 0.80
CA ALA A 13 -2.41 3.68 1.39
C ALA A 13 -3.32 4.33 2.43
N SER A 14 -2.81 5.26 3.25
CA SER A 14 -3.61 5.95 4.28
C SER A 14 -4.66 6.90 3.72
N LYS A 15 -4.51 7.35 2.46
CA LYS A 15 -5.45 8.24 1.77
C LYS A 15 -6.62 7.51 1.10
N LEU A 16 -6.62 6.19 1.10
CA LEU A 16 -7.71 5.40 0.55
C LEU A 16 -8.96 5.61 1.41
N GLU A 17 -10.08 5.94 0.76
CA GLU A 17 -11.33 6.26 1.44
C GLU A 17 -11.91 5.02 2.14
N THR A 18 -11.98 3.89 1.41
CA THR A 18 -12.51 2.64 1.95
C THR A 18 -11.57 2.02 3.01
N TYR A 19 -12.11 1.75 4.20
CA TYR A 19 -11.37 1.13 5.32
C TYR A 19 -10.70 -0.19 4.92
N ASN A 20 -11.40 -1.07 4.21
CA ASN A 20 -10.87 -2.37 3.81
C ASN A 20 -9.62 -2.23 2.94
N PHE A 21 -9.63 -1.30 1.97
CA PHE A 21 -8.46 -1.04 1.15
C PHE A 21 -7.35 -0.39 1.97
N ARG A 22 -7.66 0.67 2.73
CA ARG A 22 -6.69 1.36 3.59
C ARG A 22 -5.96 0.41 4.53
N SER A 23 -6.72 -0.44 5.23
CA SER A 23 -6.18 -1.42 6.18
C SER A 23 -5.36 -2.51 5.48
N TYR A 24 -5.88 -3.09 4.40
CA TYR A 24 -5.20 -4.12 3.62
C TYR A 24 -3.86 -3.63 3.07
N PHE A 25 -3.86 -2.50 2.35
CA PHE A 25 -2.64 -1.99 1.72
C PHE A 25 -1.62 -1.52 2.76
N THR A 26 -2.06 -0.89 3.85
CA THR A 26 -1.15 -0.50 4.95
C THR A 26 -0.48 -1.73 5.56
N ARG A 27 -1.24 -2.81 5.81
CA ARG A 27 -0.70 -4.07 6.33
C ARG A 27 0.26 -4.70 5.34
N ARG A 28 -0.12 -4.79 4.07
CA ARG A 28 0.68 -5.43 3.02
C ARG A 28 2.03 -4.74 2.83
N VAL A 29 2.04 -3.41 2.76
CA VAL A 29 3.28 -2.62 2.66
C VAL A 29 4.19 -2.87 3.86
N LYS A 30 3.66 -2.87 5.09
CA LYS A 30 4.46 -3.19 6.29
C LYS A 30 5.04 -4.61 6.24
N GLU A 31 4.22 -5.58 5.83
CA GLU A 31 4.61 -6.98 5.76
C GLU A 31 5.72 -7.22 4.72
N ASP A 32 5.57 -6.69 3.51
CA ASP A 32 6.51 -6.86 2.42
C ASP A 32 7.86 -6.19 2.74
N PHE A 33 7.87 -4.99 3.33
CA PHE A 33 9.11 -4.35 3.78
C PHE A 33 9.75 -5.06 4.98
N ARG A 34 8.96 -5.64 5.89
CA ARG A 34 9.49 -6.39 7.03
C ARG A 34 10.14 -7.70 6.57
N LYS A 35 9.53 -8.41 5.61
CA LYS A 35 10.05 -9.65 5.02
C LYS A 35 11.41 -9.43 4.33
N ASN A 36 11.57 -8.29 3.66
CA ASN A 36 12.78 -7.97 2.91
C ASN A 36 13.82 -7.16 3.72
N LYS A 37 13.63 -6.99 5.04
CA LYS A 37 14.49 -6.14 5.88
C LYS A 37 15.92 -6.66 5.99
N THR A 38 16.12 -7.97 5.91
CA THR A 38 17.43 -8.64 6.08
C THR A 38 18.21 -8.79 4.77
N LEU A 39 17.65 -8.33 3.64
CA LEU A 39 18.36 -8.37 2.37
C LEU A 39 19.59 -7.46 2.43
N ALA A 40 20.70 -7.95 1.87
CA ALA A 40 21.93 -7.17 1.79
C ALA A 40 21.71 -5.93 0.91
N GLU A 41 22.30 -4.81 1.34
CA GLU A 41 22.20 -3.56 0.58
C GLU A 41 22.90 -3.70 -0.77
N GLY A 42 22.19 -3.30 -1.85
CA GLY A 42 22.69 -3.43 -3.22
C GLY A 42 22.59 -4.84 -3.81
N SER A 43 22.00 -5.81 -3.10
CA SER A 43 21.86 -7.16 -3.64
C SER A 43 20.86 -7.22 -4.79
N PRO A 44 21.01 -8.15 -5.75
CA PRO A 44 20.03 -8.37 -6.82
C PRO A 44 18.62 -8.60 -6.28
N GLU A 45 18.49 -9.31 -5.16
CA GLU A 45 17.21 -9.59 -4.49
C GLU A 45 16.58 -8.31 -3.93
N GLN A 46 17.38 -7.41 -3.35
CA GLN A 46 16.88 -6.11 -2.89
C GLN A 46 16.35 -5.28 -4.06
N GLN A 47 17.05 -5.30 -5.19
CA GLN A 47 16.64 -4.57 -6.39
C GLN A 47 15.35 -5.15 -7.00
N GLN A 48 15.21 -6.48 -7.00
CA GLN A 48 13.97 -7.16 -7.41
C GLN A 48 12.81 -6.82 -6.47
N ALA A 49 13.02 -6.87 -5.15
CA ALA A 49 12.01 -6.50 -4.16
C ALA A 49 11.57 -5.03 -4.31
N LEU A 50 12.50 -4.12 -4.59
CA LEU A 50 12.21 -2.72 -4.91
C LEU A 50 11.39 -2.56 -6.18
N THR A 51 11.69 -3.34 -7.22
CA THR A 51 10.94 -3.33 -8.48
C THR A 51 9.50 -3.79 -8.27
N LEU A 52 9.31 -4.88 -7.54
CA LEU A 52 7.99 -5.38 -7.17
C LEU A 52 7.20 -4.37 -6.32
N ALA A 53 7.87 -3.72 -5.34
CA ALA A 53 7.24 -2.69 -4.52
C ALA A 53 6.73 -1.50 -5.35
N ARG A 54 7.48 -1.08 -6.39
CA ARG A 54 7.04 -0.02 -7.32
C ARG A 54 5.83 -0.46 -8.14
N GLN A 55 5.84 -1.66 -8.69
CA GLN A 55 4.70 -2.22 -9.43
C GLN A 55 3.43 -2.31 -8.55
N GLN A 56 3.60 -2.71 -7.28
CA GLN A 56 2.51 -2.71 -6.31
C GLN A 56 2.00 -1.29 -6.01
N ALA A 57 2.88 -0.28 -5.93
CA ALA A 57 2.48 1.11 -5.75
C ALA A 57 1.63 1.61 -6.93
N ASP A 58 1.99 1.26 -8.16
CA ASP A 58 1.22 1.61 -9.36
C ASP A 58 -0.14 0.89 -9.37
N GLY A 59 -0.18 -0.37 -8.91
CA GLY A 59 -1.43 -1.11 -8.68
C GLY A 59 -2.34 -0.42 -7.66
N LEU A 60 -1.78 0.01 -6.53
CA LEU A 60 -2.49 0.75 -5.49
C LEU A 60 -3.03 2.08 -6.01
N TYR A 61 -2.25 2.81 -6.80
CA TYR A 61 -2.68 4.07 -7.40
C TYR A 61 -3.87 3.88 -8.36
N ARG A 62 -3.83 2.84 -9.20
CA ARG A 62 -4.97 2.48 -10.06
C ARG A 62 -6.22 2.12 -9.24
N GLN A 63 -6.05 1.31 -8.18
CA GLN A 63 -7.17 0.95 -7.31
C GLN A 63 -7.77 2.19 -6.63
N MET A 64 -6.94 3.15 -6.23
CA MET A 64 -7.40 4.43 -5.66
C MET A 64 -8.27 5.20 -6.65
N ILE A 65 -7.85 5.30 -7.91
CA ILE A 65 -8.64 5.98 -8.94
C ILE A 65 -9.98 5.27 -9.15
N ILE A 66 -9.97 3.94 -9.28
CA ILE A 66 -11.20 3.15 -9.48
C ILE A 66 -12.18 3.37 -8.34
N THR A 67 -11.73 3.30 -7.09
CA THR A 67 -12.59 3.51 -5.92
C THR A 67 -13.13 4.94 -5.84
N LYS A 68 -12.42 5.93 -6.36
CA LYS A 68 -12.92 7.31 -6.46
C LYS A 68 -13.95 7.52 -7.56
N LEU A 69 -13.77 6.85 -8.70
CA LEU A 69 -14.73 6.92 -9.82
C LEU A 69 -16.00 6.13 -9.53
N TYR A 70 -15.88 5.06 -8.76
CA TYR A 70 -16.98 4.15 -8.39
C TYR A 70 -17.00 3.99 -6.87
N PRO A 71 -17.42 5.04 -6.12
CA PRO A 71 -17.56 4.92 -4.68
C PRO A 71 -18.69 3.93 -4.34
N PRO A 72 -18.53 3.13 -3.28
CA PRO A 72 -19.59 2.22 -2.86
C PRO A 72 -20.81 2.99 -2.36
N ASP A 73 -22.01 2.52 -2.69
CA ASP A 73 -23.28 3.14 -2.29
C ASP A 73 -23.49 3.13 -0.76
N VAL A 74 -22.86 2.17 -0.08
CA VAL A 74 -22.95 1.98 1.38
C VAL A 74 -21.55 1.92 1.97
N LYS A 75 -21.34 2.66 3.05
CA LYS A 75 -20.10 2.58 3.84
C LYS A 75 -19.95 1.18 4.44
N THR A 76 -18.71 0.73 4.56
CA THR A 76 -18.43 -0.57 5.18
C THR A 76 -18.80 -0.54 6.66
N VAL A 77 -19.19 -1.68 7.24
CA VAL A 77 -19.51 -1.81 8.69
C VAL A 77 -18.39 -1.22 9.55
N MET A 78 -17.13 -1.46 9.17
CA MET A 78 -15.97 -0.94 9.87
C MET A 78 -15.83 0.59 9.81
N GLU A 79 -16.33 1.25 8.76
CA GLU A 79 -16.37 2.71 8.69
C GLU A 79 -17.50 3.29 9.52
N SER A 80 -18.63 2.59 9.61
CA SER A 80 -19.77 3.01 10.41
C SER A 80 -19.50 2.97 11.92
N HIS A 81 -18.61 2.06 12.38
CA HIS A 81 -18.23 1.95 13.80
C HIS A 81 -16.99 2.77 14.21
N HIS A 82 -16.25 3.34 13.25
CA HIS A 82 -15.01 4.09 13.49
C HIS A 82 -15.04 5.54 12.97
N ALA A 83 -16.24 6.11 12.76
CA ALA A 83 -16.44 7.50 12.34
C ALA A 83 -16.39 8.48 13.52
#